data_AF-A0A7V8NMB0-F1
#
_entry.id   AF-A0A7V8NMB0-F1
#
_cell.length_a   1.000
_cell.length_b   1.000
_cell.length_c   1.000
_cell.angle_alpha   90.00
_cell.angle_beta   90.00
_cell.angle_gamma   90.00
#
_symmetry.space_group_name_H-M   'P 1'
#
loop_
_entity.id
_entity.type
_entity.pdbx_description
1 polymer ?
#
loop_
_entity_poly.entity_id
_entity_poly.type
_entity_poly.pdbx_seq_one_letter_code
_entity_poly.pdbx_strand_id
1 'polypeptide(L)' 'ICALEKGALGGAAIDVAETEPLPADSPLWRAPNLFITPHTSALSDRLWKRQAALLVELLERWFDGREMFNRVDLARGY' A
#
# COMPACT_ATOMS: atom_id res chain seq x y z
N ILE A 1 1.06 17.16 -5.96
CA ILE A 1 0.29 18.22 -5.26
C ILE A 1 -0.23 19.34 -6.16
N CYS A 2 0.40 19.62 -7.31
CA CYS A 2 -0.01 20.65 -8.27
C CYS A 2 -1.53 20.72 -8.58
N ALA A 3 -2.22 19.59 -8.75
CA ALA A 3 -3.67 19.58 -9.01
C ALA A 3 -4.51 20.11 -7.83
N LEU A 4 -4.07 19.88 -6.59
CA LEU A 4 -4.70 20.43 -5.39
C LEU A 4 -4.38 21.92 -5.25
N GLU A 5 -3.12 22.31 -5.49
CA GLU A 5 -2.68 23.72 -5.42
C GLU A 5 -3.39 24.60 -6.47
N LYS A 6 -3.62 24.07 -7.67
CA LYS A 6 -4.36 24.76 -8.74
C LYS A 6 -5.89 24.68 -8.59
N GLY A 7 -6.40 24.01 -7.56
CA GLY A 7 -7.83 23.80 -7.35
C GLY A 7 -8.52 22.92 -8.40
N ALA A 8 -7.77 22.17 -9.20
CA ALA A 8 -8.32 21.21 -10.16
C ALA A 8 -8.96 20.00 -9.46
N LEU A 9 -8.43 19.65 -8.28
CA LEU A 9 -9.04 18.71 -7.35
C LEU A 9 -9.57 19.48 -6.14
N GLY A 10 -10.83 19.21 -5.75
CA GLY A 10 -11.42 19.78 -4.54
C GLY A 10 -10.78 19.26 -3.25
N GLY A 11 -10.17 18.06 -3.31
CA GLY A 11 -9.41 17.45 -2.22
C GLY A 11 -8.92 16.07 -2.59
N ALA A 12 -8.08 15.49 -1.73
CA ALA A 12 -7.61 14.12 -1.82
C ALA A 12 -7.42 13.53 -0.43
N ALA A 13 -7.50 12.21 -0.32
CA ALA A 13 -7.14 11.46 0.88
C ALA A 13 -6.19 10.33 0.49
N ILE A 14 -5.07 10.17 1.21
CA ILE A 14 -4.07 9.14 0.96
C ILE A 14 -3.72 8.42 2.26
N ASP A 15 -3.46 7.11 2.16
CA ASP A 15 -2.88 6.33 3.26
C ASP A 15 -1.43 5.91 3.00
N VAL A 16 -0.99 5.97 1.74
CA VAL A 16 0.34 5.55 1.29
C VAL A 16 1.13 6.74 0.75
N ALA A 17 2.44 6.72 0.96
CA ALA A 17 3.38 7.65 0.33
C ALA A 17 4.54 6.88 -0.34
N GLU A 18 5.23 7.52 -1.28
CA GLU A 18 6.40 6.90 -1.95
C GLU A 18 7.51 6.53 -0.96
N THR A 19 7.77 7.42 0.01
CA THR A 19 8.70 7.18 1.11
C THR A 19 7.93 7.09 2.42
N GLU A 20 8.14 6.01 3.16
CA GLU A 20 7.50 5.74 4.44
C GLU A 20 8.53 5.41 5.54
N PRO A 21 8.45 6.03 6.73
CA PRO A 21 7.49 7.07 7.13
C PRO A 21 7.64 8.36 6.32
N LEU A 22 6.53 9.09 6.13
CA LEU A 22 6.54 10.34 5.35
C LEU A 22 7.54 11.34 5.95
N PRO A 23 8.57 11.78 5.21
CA PRO A 23 9.56 12.72 5.72
C PRO A 23 8.92 14.02 6.23
N ALA A 24 9.43 14.57 7.33
CA ALA A 24 8.86 15.76 7.97
C ALA A 24 8.89 17.02 7.09
N ASP A 25 9.84 17.09 6.15
CA ASP A 25 9.99 18.18 5.19
C ASP A 25 9.12 18.01 3.92
N SER A 26 8.45 16.86 3.77
CA SER A 26 7.62 16.53 2.62
C SER A 26 6.58 17.63 2.34
N PRO A 27 6.44 18.07 1.08
CA PRO A 27 5.46 19.09 0.72
C PRO A 27 4.02 18.59 0.84
N LEU A 28 3.79 17.28 0.93
CA LEU A 28 2.47 16.69 1.17
C LEU A 28 1.85 17.20 2.48
N TRP A 29 2.65 17.45 3.51
CA TRP A 29 2.16 18.04 4.78
C TRP A 29 1.53 19.43 4.63
N ARG A 30 1.89 20.16 3.58
CA ARG A 30 1.42 21.53 3.31
C ARG A 30 0.43 21.61 2.15
N ALA A 31 0.11 20.49 1.51
CA ALA A 31 -0.77 20.49 0.36
C ALA A 31 -2.20 20.89 0.77
N PRO A 32 -2.87 21.80 0.05
CA PRO A 32 -4.22 22.21 0.38
C PRO A 32 -5.20 21.06 0.17
N ASN A 33 -6.18 20.92 1.07
CA ASN A 33 -7.25 19.92 1.00
C ASN A 33 -6.75 18.47 0.83
N LEU A 34 -5.56 18.16 1.37
CA LEU A 34 -5.02 16.80 1.43
C LEU A 34 -5.20 16.23 2.83
N PHE A 35 -5.90 15.09 2.94
CA PHE A 35 -5.99 14.30 4.15
C PHE A 35 -4.99 13.15 4.09
N ILE A 36 -4.19 12.97 5.13
CA ILE A 36 -3.16 11.92 5.19
C ILE A 36 -3.47 11.04 6.41
N THR A 37 -3.58 9.73 6.17
CA THR A 37 -3.58 8.73 7.23
C THR A 37 -2.28 7.93 7.18
N PRO A 38 -1.88 7.27 8.28
CA PRO A 38 -0.83 6.24 8.22
C PRO A 38 -1.22 5.12 7.24
N HIS A 39 -0.23 4.38 6.75
CA HIS A 39 -0.41 3.24 5.83
C HIS A 39 -1.01 2.03 6.56
N THR A 40 -2.28 2.17 6.92
CA THR A 40 -3.02 1.22 7.76
C THR A 40 -4.42 0.93 7.23
N SER A 41 -4.76 1.37 6.02
CA SER A 41 -6.08 1.13 5.41
C SER A 41 -6.41 -0.36 5.24
N ALA A 42 -5.38 -1.20 5.09
CA ALA A 42 -5.51 -2.65 5.02
C ALA A 42 -5.74 -3.32 6.40
N LEU A 43 -5.48 -2.64 7.51
CA LEU A 43 -5.59 -3.22 8.84
C LEU A 43 -7.04 -3.53 9.19
N SER A 44 -7.29 -4.78 9.59
CA SER A 44 -8.56 -5.25 10.13
C SER A 44 -8.31 -6.36 11.14
N ASP A 45 -9.33 -6.66 11.96
CA ASP A 45 -9.36 -7.80 12.88
C ASP A 45 -9.05 -9.15 12.20
N ARG A 46 -9.28 -9.25 10.89
CA ARG A 46 -9.09 -10.46 10.09
C ARG A 46 -7.77 -10.51 9.32
N LEU A 47 -7.06 -9.39 9.20
CA LEU A 47 -5.87 -9.27 8.34
C LEU A 47 -4.82 -10.33 8.69
N TRP A 48 -4.39 -10.34 9.96
CA TRP A 48 -3.30 -11.19 10.44
C TRP A 48 -3.60 -12.68 10.24
N LYS A 49 -4.83 -13.11 10.55
CA LYS A 49 -5.23 -14.51 10.37
C LYS A 49 -5.17 -14.93 8.91
N ARG A 50 -5.63 -14.08 7.98
CA ARG A 50 -5.64 -14.37 6.55
C ARG A 50 -4.23 -14.38 5.96
N GLN A 51 -3.40 -13.40 6.31
CA GLN A 51 -2.02 -13.29 5.82
C GLN A 51 -1.15 -14.42 6.34
N ALA A 52 -1.25 -14.77 7.62
CA ALA A 52 -0.49 -15.88 8.20
C ALA A 52 -0.85 -17.21 7.53
N ALA A 53 -2.15 -17.50 7.33
CA ALA A 53 -2.59 -18.71 6.64
C ALA A 53 -2.04 -18.81 5.21
N LEU A 54 -2.06 -17.69 4.47
CA LEU A 54 -1.52 -17.62 3.11
C LEU A 54 0.00 -17.82 3.10
N LEU A 55 0.73 -17.19 4.02
CA LEU A 55 2.18 -17.33 4.14
C LEU A 55 2.58 -18.78 4.44
N VAL A 56 1.89 -19.44 5.38
CA VAL A 56 2.17 -20.84 5.73
C VAL A 56 1.96 -21.76 4.53
N GLU A 57 0.84 -21.66 3.82
CA GLU A 57 0.57 -22.46 2.62
C GLU A 57 1.65 -22.23 1.53
N LEU A 58 2.06 -20.98 1.31
CA LEU A 58 3.11 -20.65 0.35
C LEU A 58 4.48 -21.22 0.76
N LEU A 59 4.82 -21.21 2.05
CA LEU A 59 6.06 -21.79 2.56
C LEU A 59 6.06 -23.31 2.43
N GLU A 60 4.96 -23.99 2.76
CA GLU A 60 4.83 -25.44 2.58
C GLU A 60 5.01 -25.83 1.11
N ARG A 61 4.36 -25.12 0.19
CA ARG A 61 4.53 -25.36 -1.26
C ARG A 61 5.97 -25.14 -1.71
N TRP A 62 6.63 -24.11 -1.20
CA TRP A 62 8.01 -23.80 -1.54
C TRP A 62 8.96 -24.94 -1.14
N PHE A 63 8.85 -25.46 0.08
CA PHE A 63 9.70 -26.56 0.56
C PHE A 63 9.42 -27.88 -0.16
N ASP A 64 8.17 -28.13 -0.56
CA ASP A 64 7.77 -29.34 -1.28
C ASP A 64 8.03 -29.27 -2.79
N GLY A 65 8.48 -28.12 -3.32
CA GLY A 65 8.61 -27.89 -4.76
C GLY A 65 7.27 -27.89 -5.51
N ARG A 66 6.16 -27.62 -4.81
CA ARG A 66 4.82 -27.51 -5.39
C ARG A 66 4.64 -26.16 -6.11
N GLU A 67 3.65 -26.10 -7.00
CA GLU A 67 3.35 -24.87 -7.74
C GLU A 67 2.91 -23.72 -6.81
N MET A 68 3.56 -22.57 -6.94
CA MET A 68 3.22 -21.35 -6.19
C MET A 68 2.09 -20.57 -6.87
N PHE A 69 1.11 -20.12 -6.09
CA PHE A 69 0.05 -19.21 -6.56
C PHE A 69 0.32 -17.77 -6.10
N ASN A 70 -0.41 -16.79 -6.63
CA ASN A 70 -0.18 -15.36 -6.43
C ASN A 70 1.23 -14.88 -6.82
N ARG A 71 1.84 -15.54 -7.82
CA ARG A 71 3.11 -15.09 -8.39
C ARG A 71 2.95 -13.74 -9.05
N VAL A 72 3.75 -12.78 -8.62
CA VAL A 72 3.85 -11.47 -9.26
C VAL A 72 4.76 -11.61 -10.48
N ASP A 73 4.21 -11.30 -11.66
CA ASP A 73 4.97 -11.20 -12.90
C ASP A 73 5.23 -9.72 -13.20
N LEU A 74 6.48 -9.28 -13.04
CA LEU A 74 6.88 -7.90 -13.27
C LEU A 74 6.90 -7.53 -14.77
N ALA A 75 7.03 -8.50 -15.66
CA ALA A 75 7.01 -8.26 -17.11
C ALA A 75 5.60 -8.07 -17.65
N ARG A 76 4.59 -8.63 -16.95
CA ARG A 76 3.18 -8.48 -17.31
C ARG A 76 2.68 -7.03 -17.20
N GLY A 77 3.31 -6.21 -16.35
CA GLY A 77 2.86 -4.85 -16.10
C GLY A 77 1.46 -4.78 -15.46
N TYR A 78 0.82 -3.61 -15.58
CA TYR A 78 -0.56 -3.35 -15.15
C TYR A 78 -1.46 -3.11 -16.36
#